data_AF-A0A2V9G9U9-F1
#
_entry.id   AF-A0A2V9G9U9-F1
#
_cell.length_a   1.000
_cell.length_b   1.000
_cell.length_c   1.000
_cell.angle_alpha   90.00
_cell.angle_beta   90.00
_cell.angle_gamma   90.00
#
_symmetry.space_group_name_H-M   'P 1'
#
loop_
_entity.id
_entity.type
_entity.pdbx_description
1 polymer ?
#
loop_
_entity_poly.entity_id
_entity_poly.type
_entity_poly.pdbx_seq_one_letter_code
_entity_poly.pdbx_strand_id
1 'polypeptide(L)'
;MLFKARRKAALLIGCFTTVLAFTWCGSANGQIKPVVSSDLRVAGLPADAFTRNSYKECPYQYFGYWSVEWLDAQRLLVAFNTSSDCAVKDGLLAGSLRLATFDVQGNMLHSADTAYDAGNGIGVRIIRHGGIWIGPRQTVIVEVPSPHLKTLPHSHDRVLAFSDELIQIQEIDSDDHVRIGDGIHLAHLAGVSPDRQRVLFWTASHEKTRERTCLSYANVPMTNAEACSPQDLDSIDPKPDMDVVPKGYEFGAFPGASTDGLRSSVFAVKNESAFCELFGKFCPSKGRLVVFETNTKRALIKKGLPLDGRAALSLDGGRLAVLEQNRLKIFVVP
;
A
#
# COMPACT_ATOMS: atom_id res chain seq x y z
N MET A 1 -74.44 -43.07 -51.82
CA MET A 1 -73.09 -42.65 -51.40
C MET A 1 -73.12 -42.27 -49.92
N LEU A 2 -72.22 -42.90 -49.16
CA LEU A 2 -71.71 -42.64 -47.80
C LEU A 2 -72.61 -41.88 -46.79
N PHE A 3 -73.21 -42.56 -45.81
CA PHE A 3 -72.70 -42.98 -44.48
C PHE A 3 -72.66 -41.89 -43.39
N LYS A 4 -73.59 -42.04 -42.43
CA LYS A 4 -73.49 -41.97 -40.95
C LYS A 4 -72.42 -41.03 -40.36
N ALA A 5 -72.76 -40.03 -39.54
CA ALA A 5 -73.39 -40.05 -38.21
C ALA A 5 -72.38 -39.82 -37.06
N ARG A 6 -72.85 -38.98 -36.11
CA ARG A 6 -72.53 -38.92 -34.66
C ARG A 6 -71.25 -38.24 -34.17
N ARG A 7 -71.49 -37.09 -33.52
CA ARG A 7 -71.15 -36.69 -32.12
C ARG A 7 -69.77 -37.10 -31.57
N LYS A 8 -69.03 -36.13 -31.03
CA LYS A 8 -68.90 -35.86 -29.57
C LYS A 8 -67.96 -34.68 -29.30
N ALA A 9 -68.21 -34.04 -28.15
CA ALA A 9 -67.50 -32.88 -27.60
C ALA A 9 -66.01 -33.15 -27.35
N ALA A 10 -65.20 -32.09 -27.46
CA ALA A 10 -63.79 -32.08 -27.06
C ALA A 10 -63.57 -31.00 -25.98
N LEU A 11 -63.13 -31.48 -24.83
CA LEU A 11 -62.51 -30.77 -23.72
C LEU A 11 -61.28 -29.99 -24.23
N LEU A 12 -61.15 -28.70 -23.93
CA LEU A 12 -59.89 -27.97 -24.07
C LEU A 12 -59.22 -27.89 -22.69
N ILE A 13 -58.24 -28.79 -22.52
CA ILE A 13 -57.28 -28.78 -21.43
C ILE A 13 -56.25 -27.69 -21.76
N GLY A 14 -56.30 -26.57 -21.04
CA GLY A 14 -55.30 -25.51 -21.12
C GLY A 14 -54.03 -25.90 -20.38
N CYS A 15 -52.94 -26.08 -21.11
CA CYS A 15 -51.59 -26.36 -20.62
C CYS A 15 -51.13 -25.36 -19.55
N PHE A 16 -50.76 -25.88 -18.37
CA PHE A 16 -49.90 -25.21 -17.41
C PHE A 16 -48.49 -25.06 -18.02
N THR A 17 -48.11 -23.84 -18.40
CA THR A 17 -46.70 -23.49 -18.64
C THR A 17 -46.07 -23.08 -17.31
N THR A 18 -45.42 -24.02 -16.64
CA THR A 18 -44.47 -23.76 -15.57
C THR A 18 -43.26 -23.05 -16.18
N VAL A 19 -43.19 -21.74 -16.01
CA VAL A 19 -41.99 -20.94 -16.29
C VAL A 19 -40.98 -21.30 -15.22
N LEU A 20 -40.07 -22.23 -15.55
CA LEU A 20 -38.83 -22.44 -14.84
C LEU A 20 -38.03 -21.13 -14.92
N ALA A 21 -38.17 -20.30 -13.90
CA ALA A 21 -37.24 -19.22 -13.62
C ALA A 21 -35.90 -19.89 -13.26
N PHE A 22 -35.08 -20.14 -14.29
CA PHE A 22 -33.64 -20.25 -14.10
C PHE A 22 -33.17 -18.90 -13.55
N THR A 23 -33.18 -18.76 -12.22
CA THR A 23 -32.33 -17.81 -11.51
C THR A 23 -30.90 -18.21 -11.81
N TRP A 24 -30.46 -17.75 -12.97
CA TRP A 24 -29.08 -17.75 -13.38
C TRP A 24 -28.35 -16.98 -12.30
N CYS A 25 -27.68 -17.72 -11.41
CA CYS A 25 -26.72 -17.17 -10.47
C CYS A 25 -25.50 -16.76 -11.32
N GLY A 26 -25.69 -15.70 -12.09
CA GLY A 26 -24.63 -15.02 -12.82
C GLY A 26 -23.72 -14.43 -11.76
N SER A 27 -22.54 -15.03 -11.61
CA SER A 27 -21.44 -14.45 -10.87
C SER A 27 -21.20 -13.04 -11.45
N ALA A 28 -21.69 -12.03 -10.74
CA ALA A 28 -21.44 -10.66 -11.09
C ALA A 28 -19.94 -10.44 -10.91
N ASN A 29 -19.20 -10.43 -12.03
CA ASN A 29 -17.95 -9.71 -12.15
C ASN A 29 -18.24 -8.20 -12.04
N GLY A 30 -18.92 -7.78 -10.98
CA GLY A 30 -19.28 -6.40 -10.69
C GLY A 30 -17.99 -5.65 -10.46
N GLN A 31 -17.58 -4.85 -11.45
CA GLN A 31 -16.56 -3.84 -11.23
C GLN A 31 -17.07 -2.92 -10.12
N ILE A 32 -16.48 -3.05 -8.93
CA ILE A 32 -16.75 -2.13 -7.83
C ILE A 32 -16.43 -0.71 -8.30
N LYS A 33 -17.35 0.23 -8.04
CA LYS A 33 -17.13 1.64 -8.34
C LYS A 33 -16.64 2.35 -7.09
N PRO A 34 -15.68 3.28 -7.21
CA PRO A 34 -15.29 4.08 -6.08
C PRO A 34 -16.44 5.00 -5.67
N VAL A 35 -16.64 5.16 -4.35
CA VAL A 35 -17.57 6.15 -3.79
C VAL A 35 -16.96 7.55 -3.76
N VAL A 36 -15.62 7.63 -3.75
CA VAL A 36 -14.85 8.89 -3.83
C VAL A 36 -13.72 8.73 -4.82
N SER A 37 -13.45 9.78 -5.60
CA SER A 37 -12.40 9.79 -6.61
C SER A 37 -11.81 11.20 -6.75
N SER A 38 -10.79 11.51 -5.97
CA SER A 38 -10.13 12.82 -5.94
C SER A 38 -8.92 12.86 -6.87
N ASP A 39 -8.76 13.95 -7.60
CA ASP A 39 -7.59 14.21 -8.44
C ASP A 39 -6.47 14.81 -7.58
N LEU A 40 -5.35 14.11 -7.47
CA LEU A 40 -4.24 14.53 -6.61
C LEU A 40 -3.34 15.57 -7.27
N ARG A 41 -3.52 15.86 -8.56
CA ARG A 41 -2.80 16.97 -9.22
C ARG A 41 -3.12 18.30 -8.57
N VAL A 42 -4.36 18.47 -8.09
CA VAL A 42 -4.79 19.64 -7.31
C VAL A 42 -4.04 19.72 -5.97
N ALA A 43 -3.64 18.57 -5.42
CA ALA A 43 -2.80 18.47 -4.22
C ALA A 43 -1.29 18.58 -4.52
N GLY A 44 -0.88 18.85 -5.77
CA GLY A 44 0.51 19.04 -6.17
C GLY A 44 1.21 17.81 -6.74
N LEU A 45 0.46 16.74 -7.03
CA LEU A 45 1.00 15.57 -7.71
C LEU A 45 1.44 15.91 -9.16
N PRO A 46 2.66 15.56 -9.58
CA PRO A 46 3.11 15.79 -10.96
C PRO A 46 2.22 15.09 -11.98
N ALA A 47 1.97 15.74 -13.12
CA ALA A 47 1.08 15.21 -14.16
C ALA A 47 1.60 13.89 -14.76
N ASP A 48 2.92 13.72 -14.75
CA ASP A 48 3.66 12.60 -15.29
C ASP A 48 4.03 11.52 -14.25
N ALA A 49 3.54 11.64 -13.01
CA ALA A 49 3.80 10.73 -11.89
C ALA A 49 3.60 9.23 -12.20
N PHE A 50 2.66 8.88 -13.08
CA PHE A 50 2.41 7.49 -13.50
C PHE A 50 2.71 7.25 -14.99
N THR A 51 3.40 8.17 -15.65
CA THR A 51 3.80 7.99 -17.04
C THR A 51 4.97 7.00 -17.09
N ARG A 52 4.76 5.88 -17.76
CA ARG A 52 5.83 4.89 -17.97
C ARG A 52 6.74 5.37 -19.08
N ASN A 53 7.76 6.13 -18.72
CA ASN A 53 8.81 6.49 -19.65
C ASN A 53 9.76 5.30 -19.81
N SER A 54 10.09 4.96 -21.05
CA SER A 54 11.14 3.98 -21.32
C SER A 54 12.49 4.53 -20.84
N TYR A 55 13.48 3.66 -20.58
CA TYR A 55 14.84 4.12 -20.27
C TYR A 55 15.44 5.01 -21.36
N LYS A 56 14.92 4.92 -22.60
CA LYS A 56 15.31 5.79 -23.72
C LYS A 56 14.76 7.21 -23.58
N GLU A 57 13.56 7.35 -23.04
CA GLU A 57 12.90 8.64 -22.80
C GLU A 57 13.27 9.22 -21.42
N CYS A 58 13.64 8.34 -20.48
CA CYS A 58 14.02 8.69 -19.12
C CYS A 58 15.29 7.94 -18.72
N PRO A 59 16.48 8.44 -19.10
CA PRO A 59 17.75 7.79 -18.81
C PRO A 59 18.12 7.83 -17.32
N TYR A 60 17.58 8.80 -16.57
CA TYR A 60 17.83 8.98 -15.14
C TYR A 60 16.53 8.94 -14.36
N GLN A 61 16.38 7.91 -13.53
CA GLN A 61 15.22 7.71 -12.65
C GLN A 61 15.63 7.90 -11.19
N TYR A 62 14.78 8.56 -10.41
CA TYR A 62 15.09 8.91 -9.01
C TYR A 62 14.24 8.13 -8.02
N PHE A 63 14.69 8.12 -6.76
CA PHE A 63 13.88 7.58 -5.67
C PHE A 63 12.65 8.47 -5.44
N GLY A 64 11.51 7.83 -5.21
CA GLY A 64 10.24 8.50 -4.98
C GLY A 64 9.37 7.69 -4.02
N TYR A 65 8.49 8.40 -3.31
CA TYR A 65 7.57 7.82 -2.35
C TYR A 65 6.17 7.76 -2.96
N TRP A 66 5.51 6.64 -2.70
CA TRP A 66 4.12 6.42 -3.07
C TRP A 66 3.50 5.58 -1.96
N SER A 67 2.62 6.20 -1.17
CA SER A 67 1.87 5.49 -0.15
C SER A 67 0.46 6.04 0.01
N VAL A 68 -0.43 5.17 0.47
CA VAL A 68 -1.74 5.53 0.98
C VAL A 68 -1.94 4.72 2.24
N GLU A 69 -2.32 5.37 3.33
CA GLU A 69 -2.53 4.75 4.64
C GLU A 69 -3.78 5.34 5.28
N TRP A 70 -4.48 4.57 6.12
CA TRP A 70 -5.55 5.12 6.95
C TRP A 70 -4.96 5.65 8.24
N LEU A 71 -5.22 6.91 8.63
CA LEU A 71 -4.92 7.35 10.00
C LEU A 71 -5.93 6.72 10.96
N ASP A 72 -7.20 6.80 10.60
CA ASP A 72 -8.34 6.32 11.37
C ASP A 72 -9.53 5.97 10.44
N ALA A 73 -10.73 5.81 10.98
CA ALA A 73 -11.92 5.45 10.19
C ALA A 73 -12.41 6.55 9.23
N GLN A 74 -11.96 7.79 9.40
CA GLN A 74 -12.43 8.98 8.69
C GLN A 74 -11.32 9.72 7.93
N ARG A 75 -10.06 9.47 8.24
CA ARG A 75 -8.92 10.17 7.66
C ARG A 75 -7.91 9.22 7.02
N LEU A 76 -7.37 9.65 5.88
CA LEU A 76 -6.34 8.98 5.11
C LEU A 76 -5.09 9.85 5.02
N LEU A 77 -3.93 9.22 4.97
CA LEU A 77 -2.68 9.80 4.55
C LEU A 77 -2.44 9.38 3.10
N VAL A 78 -2.08 10.33 2.25
CA VAL A 78 -1.46 10.06 0.95
C VAL A 78 -0.09 10.70 0.97
N ALA A 79 0.91 9.91 0.59
CA ALA A 79 2.28 10.37 0.47
C ALA A 79 2.76 10.16 -0.96
N PHE A 80 3.26 11.23 -1.57
CA PHE A 80 3.71 11.20 -2.95
C PHE A 80 4.86 12.17 -3.19
N ASN A 81 5.68 11.85 -4.19
CA ASN A 81 6.71 12.77 -4.65
C ASN A 81 6.09 13.95 -5.43
N THR A 82 6.58 15.16 -5.16
CA THR A 82 6.22 16.37 -5.93
C THR A 82 7.32 16.75 -6.93
N SER A 83 8.50 16.15 -6.84
CA SER A 83 9.51 16.28 -7.90
C SER A 83 9.24 15.28 -9.04
N SER A 84 9.78 15.58 -10.21
CA SER A 84 9.75 14.63 -11.33
C SER A 84 10.58 13.40 -11.00
N ASP A 85 10.02 12.21 -11.23
CA ASP A 85 10.74 10.93 -11.10
C ASP A 85 11.76 10.74 -12.25
N CYS A 86 11.71 11.59 -13.26
CA CYS A 86 12.58 11.58 -14.42
C CYS A 86 13.43 12.84 -14.54
N ALA A 87 14.72 12.70 -14.91
CA ALA A 87 15.51 13.83 -15.36
C ALA A 87 16.27 13.55 -16.65
N VAL A 88 16.60 14.67 -17.32
CA VAL A 88 17.28 14.72 -18.61
C VAL A 88 18.81 14.68 -18.46
N LYS A 89 19.33 14.98 -17.26
CA LYS A 89 20.77 15.06 -16.97
C LYS A 89 21.13 14.19 -15.76
N ASP A 90 22.31 13.57 -15.82
CA ASP A 90 22.93 12.92 -14.68
C ASP A 90 23.25 13.92 -13.57
N GLY A 91 23.16 13.45 -12.32
CA GLY A 91 23.55 14.24 -11.17
C GLY A 91 22.69 13.96 -9.95
N LEU A 92 23.17 14.47 -8.83
CA LEU A 92 22.44 14.47 -7.58
C LEU A 92 21.20 15.37 -7.70
N LEU A 93 20.03 14.83 -7.37
CA LEU A 93 18.81 15.63 -7.24
C LEU A 93 18.24 15.58 -5.83
N ALA A 94 17.76 16.73 -5.38
CA ALA A 94 16.85 16.82 -4.25
C ALA A 94 15.45 16.42 -4.72
N GLY A 95 14.82 15.51 -3.97
CA GLY A 95 13.41 15.18 -4.07
C GLY A 95 12.59 15.92 -3.01
N SER A 96 11.27 15.93 -3.19
CA SER A 96 10.35 16.53 -2.24
C SER A 96 9.17 15.60 -2.03
N LEU A 97 9.07 15.05 -0.82
CA LEU A 97 7.98 14.20 -0.40
C LEU A 97 6.87 15.06 0.19
N ARG A 98 5.67 14.99 -0.39
CA ARG A 98 4.46 15.57 0.18
C ARG A 98 3.69 14.53 0.97
N LEU A 99 3.44 14.83 2.22
CA LEU A 99 2.43 14.18 3.06
C LEU A 99 1.16 15.02 2.96
N ALA A 100 0.02 14.39 2.67
CA ALA A 100 -1.27 15.07 2.65
C ALA A 100 -2.34 14.19 3.30
N THR A 101 -3.11 14.75 4.23
CA THR A 101 -4.24 14.05 4.82
C THR A 101 -5.53 14.40 4.11
N PHE A 102 -6.42 13.42 3.99
CA PHE A 102 -7.72 13.55 3.34
C PHE A 102 -8.82 12.99 4.24
N ASP A 103 -10.00 13.59 4.19
CA ASP A 103 -11.20 12.97 4.75
C ASP A 103 -11.74 11.85 3.83
N VAL A 104 -12.70 11.07 4.33
CA VAL A 104 -13.39 10.01 3.55
C VAL A 104 -14.26 10.55 2.42
N GLN A 105 -14.48 11.86 2.32
CA GLN A 105 -15.13 12.53 1.19
C GLN A 105 -14.13 12.95 0.11
N GLY A 106 -12.83 12.85 0.39
CA GLY A 106 -11.74 13.16 -0.53
C GLY A 106 -11.27 14.61 -0.49
N ASN A 107 -11.63 15.37 0.54
CA ASN A 107 -11.13 16.72 0.77
C ASN A 107 -9.79 16.67 1.50
N MET A 108 -8.84 17.49 1.07
CA MET A 108 -7.54 17.61 1.74
C MET A 108 -7.68 18.44 3.02
N LEU A 109 -7.11 17.95 4.12
CA LEU A 109 -7.20 18.58 5.45
C LEU A 109 -5.88 19.29 5.81
N HIS A 110 -4.77 18.56 5.77
CA HIS A 110 -3.43 19.07 6.08
C HIS A 110 -2.44 18.62 5.00
N SER A 111 -1.33 19.35 4.86
CA SER A 111 -0.21 18.95 4.01
C SER A 111 1.12 19.43 4.58
N ALA A 112 2.16 18.62 4.42
CA ALA A 112 3.53 18.98 4.75
C ALA A 112 4.48 18.43 3.68
N ASP A 113 5.54 19.19 3.39
CA ASP A 113 6.58 18.79 2.45
C ASP A 113 7.90 18.55 3.21
N THR A 114 8.62 17.48 2.85
CA THR A 114 9.95 17.19 3.37
C THR A 114 10.93 16.94 2.22
N ALA A 115 12.10 17.56 2.30
CA ALA A 115 13.16 17.37 1.32
C ALA A 115 13.94 16.08 1.61
N TYR A 116 14.32 15.37 0.55
CA TYR A 116 15.16 14.18 0.63
C TYR A 116 16.15 14.12 -0.53
N ASP A 117 17.22 13.34 -0.38
CA ASP A 117 18.17 13.11 -1.45
C ASP A 117 17.65 12.00 -2.37
N ALA A 118 17.26 12.34 -3.59
CA ALA A 118 16.62 11.40 -4.52
C ALA A 118 17.62 10.51 -5.28
N GLY A 119 18.92 10.65 -4.99
CA GLY A 119 20.00 9.89 -5.60
C GLY A 119 20.64 10.59 -6.82
N ASN A 120 21.48 9.85 -7.54
CA ASN A 120 22.26 10.35 -8.69
C ASN A 120 21.67 9.94 -10.06
N GLY A 121 20.45 9.40 -10.09
CA GLY A 121 19.79 8.94 -11.32
C GLY A 121 20.33 7.61 -11.88
N ILE A 122 21.39 7.04 -11.31
CA ILE A 122 21.97 5.75 -11.69
C ILE A 122 21.39 4.69 -10.75
N GLY A 123 20.12 4.34 -10.93
CA GLY A 123 19.45 3.39 -10.06
C GLY A 123 18.05 3.07 -10.54
N VAL A 124 17.76 1.78 -10.69
CA VAL A 124 16.45 1.31 -11.08
C VAL A 124 15.58 1.15 -9.84
N ARG A 125 14.42 1.80 -9.87
CA ARG A 125 13.20 1.62 -9.05
C ARG A 125 13.15 2.30 -7.67
N ILE A 126 12.20 3.24 -7.58
CA ILE A 126 11.16 3.45 -6.54
C ILE A 126 11.29 2.50 -5.35
N ILE A 127 11.39 3.07 -4.13
CA ILE A 127 11.29 2.35 -2.86
C ILE A 127 10.04 1.47 -2.92
N ARG A 128 10.27 0.16 -3.03
CA ARG A 128 9.23 -0.86 -3.12
C ARG A 128 8.67 -1.07 -1.73
N HIS A 129 7.51 -0.46 -1.46
CA HIS A 129 6.69 -0.71 -0.27
C HIS A 129 7.36 -0.30 1.05
N GLY A 130 6.57 0.27 1.95
CA GLY A 130 7.08 0.73 3.24
C GLY A 130 7.82 2.07 3.14
N GLY A 131 8.35 2.49 4.28
CA GLY A 131 8.91 3.82 4.49
C GLY A 131 7.93 4.83 5.09
N ILE A 132 6.64 4.49 5.16
CA ILE A 132 5.61 5.35 5.78
C ILE A 132 4.67 4.48 6.60
N TRP A 133 4.49 4.83 7.87
CA TRP A 133 3.66 4.10 8.81
C TRP A 133 2.82 5.05 9.65
N ILE A 134 1.71 4.53 10.18
CA ILE A 134 0.89 5.22 11.17
C ILE A 134 1.19 4.60 12.53
N GLY A 135 1.77 5.41 13.41
CA GLY A 135 2.19 5.01 14.75
C GLY A 135 1.23 5.47 15.87
N PRO A 136 1.73 5.51 17.11
CA PRO A 136 0.94 5.84 18.30
C PRO A 136 0.24 7.18 18.15
N ARG A 137 -1.01 7.27 18.60
CA ARG A 137 -1.81 8.52 18.51
C ARG A 137 -1.87 9.08 17.08
N GLN A 138 -1.88 8.19 16.08
CA GLN A 138 -2.00 8.54 14.66
C GLN A 138 -0.86 9.38 14.10
N THR A 139 0.31 9.38 14.76
CA THR A 139 1.51 10.04 14.23
C THR A 139 1.95 9.38 12.93
N VAL A 140 2.39 10.18 11.96
CA VAL A 140 2.95 9.69 10.71
C VAL A 140 4.46 9.51 10.90
N ILE A 141 4.93 8.28 10.73
CA ILE A 141 6.36 7.92 10.78
C ILE A 141 6.85 7.74 9.36
N VAL A 142 7.90 8.46 8.98
CA VAL A 142 8.47 8.46 7.64
C VAL A 142 9.95 8.09 7.73
N GLU A 143 10.34 7.00 7.07
CA GLU A 143 11.74 6.69 6.80
C GLU A 143 12.16 7.41 5.52
N VAL A 144 13.23 8.17 5.63
CA VAL A 144 13.86 8.91 4.54
C VAL A 144 15.26 8.33 4.34
N PRO A 145 15.42 7.29 3.51
CA PRO A 145 16.73 6.75 3.21
C PRO A 145 17.60 7.77 2.47
N SER A 146 18.86 7.80 2.86
CA SER A 146 19.95 8.37 2.11
C SER A 146 20.41 7.40 1.02
N PRO A 147 20.77 7.89 -0.17
CA PRO A 147 21.40 7.06 -1.18
C PRO A 147 22.87 6.70 -0.85
N HIS A 148 23.42 7.14 0.30
CA HIS A 148 24.79 6.86 0.77
C HIS A 148 25.87 7.06 -0.31
N LEU A 149 25.68 8.09 -1.14
CA LEU A 149 26.56 8.36 -2.27
C LEU A 149 27.87 8.95 -1.75
N LYS A 150 29.02 8.49 -2.27
CA LYS A 150 30.35 9.06 -1.95
C LYS A 150 30.43 10.58 -2.18
N THR A 151 29.59 11.11 -3.07
CA THR A 151 29.48 12.54 -3.38
C THR A 151 28.65 13.33 -2.36
N LEU A 152 27.97 12.64 -1.43
CA LEU A 152 27.21 13.18 -0.32
C LEU A 152 27.64 12.52 1.01
N PRO A 153 28.85 12.83 1.52
CA PRO A 153 29.38 12.19 2.73
C PRO A 153 28.64 12.53 4.02
N HIS A 154 27.64 13.43 3.97
CA HIS A 154 26.78 13.84 5.10
C HIS A 154 25.30 13.55 4.86
N SER A 155 24.97 12.74 3.85
CA SER A 155 23.59 12.31 3.66
C SER A 155 23.37 11.11 4.56
N HIS A 156 22.40 11.23 5.46
CA HIS A 156 22.09 10.26 6.49
C HIS A 156 20.67 9.74 6.34
N ASP A 157 20.46 8.45 6.61
CA ASP A 157 19.14 7.87 6.76
C ASP A 157 18.44 8.56 7.92
N ARG A 158 17.19 8.97 7.75
CA ARG A 158 16.42 9.67 8.79
C ARG A 158 15.07 9.04 9.01
N VAL A 159 14.60 9.12 10.25
CA VAL A 159 13.21 8.86 10.60
C VAL A 159 12.57 10.17 11.06
N LEU A 160 11.57 10.62 10.32
CA LEU A 160 10.76 11.79 10.65
C LEU A 160 9.46 11.33 11.29
N ALA A 161 9.02 12.03 12.33
CA ALA A 161 7.71 11.83 12.92
C ALA A 161 6.90 13.13 12.83
N PHE A 162 5.66 12.99 12.39
CA PHE A 162 4.70 14.08 12.29
C PHE A 162 3.48 13.79 13.17
N SER A 163 2.85 14.85 13.69
CA SER A 163 1.51 14.74 14.28
C SER A 163 0.47 14.33 13.23
N ASP A 164 -0.76 14.06 13.66
CA ASP A 164 -1.89 13.77 12.77
C ASP A 164 -2.32 14.99 11.92
N GLU A 165 -1.95 16.19 12.34
CA GLU A 165 -2.05 17.46 11.58
C GLU A 165 -0.83 17.72 10.67
N LEU A 166 0.08 16.74 10.56
CA LEU A 166 1.31 16.81 9.76
C LEU A 166 2.32 17.88 10.21
N ILE A 167 2.35 18.22 11.50
CA ILE A 167 3.43 19.04 12.06
C ILE A 167 4.60 18.12 12.41
N GLN A 168 5.80 18.40 11.91
CA GLN A 168 7.00 17.63 12.28
C GLN A 168 7.29 17.82 13.77
N ILE A 169 7.33 16.72 14.52
CA ILE A 169 7.54 16.70 15.98
C ILE A 169 8.85 16.03 16.39
N GLN A 170 9.45 15.22 15.51
CA GLN A 170 10.75 14.60 15.76
C GLN A 170 11.46 14.29 14.44
N GLU A 171 12.79 14.37 14.49
CA GLU A 171 13.71 13.84 13.48
C GLU A 171 14.77 13.03 14.22
N ILE A 172 14.99 11.80 13.76
CA ILE A 172 16.02 10.91 14.25
C ILE A 172 16.94 10.64 13.08
N ASP A 173 18.22 10.96 13.25
CA ASP A 173 19.26 10.50 12.37
C ASP A 173 19.56 9.02 12.71
N SER A 174 19.40 8.13 11.73
CA SER A 174 19.65 6.69 11.92
C SER A 174 21.10 6.27 11.67
N ASP A 175 21.92 7.13 11.06
CA ASP A 175 23.36 6.92 10.88
C ASP A 175 24.17 7.57 12.00
N ASP A 176 23.73 8.73 12.48
CA ASP A 176 24.26 9.34 13.69
C ASP A 176 23.56 8.77 14.91
N HIS A 177 24.19 7.72 15.45
CA HIS A 177 24.26 7.50 16.89
C HIS A 177 22.95 7.75 17.65
N VAL A 178 21.89 6.98 17.38
CA VAL A 178 20.64 7.11 18.16
C VAL A 178 20.98 6.90 19.64
N ARG A 179 20.85 7.96 20.44
CA ARG A 179 20.95 7.85 21.90
C ARG A 179 19.68 7.19 22.41
N ILE A 180 19.81 5.94 22.83
CA ILE A 180 18.73 5.13 23.39
C ILE A 180 19.06 4.95 24.87
N GLY A 181 18.40 5.73 25.74
CA GLY A 181 18.77 5.82 27.15
C GLY A 181 20.18 6.39 27.34
N ASP A 182 21.02 5.70 28.13
CA ASP A 182 22.42 6.11 28.42
C ASP A 182 23.43 5.63 27.35
N GLY A 183 22.99 4.95 26.29
CA GLY A 183 23.85 4.36 25.25
C GLY A 183 23.58 4.89 23.85
N ILE A 184 24.60 4.86 22.99
CA ILE A 184 24.50 5.15 21.56
C ILE A 184 24.36 3.82 20.80
N HIS A 185 23.28 3.63 20.06
CA HIS A 185 23.05 2.46 19.22
C HIS A 185 22.61 2.88 17.81
N LEU A 186 23.24 2.33 16.78
CA LEU A 186 22.70 2.40 15.41
C LEU A 186 21.38 1.61 15.39
N ALA A 187 20.29 2.22 14.91
CA ALA A 187 18.97 1.60 14.92
C ALA A 187 18.26 1.84 13.59
N HIS A 188 17.80 0.75 12.95
CA HIS A 188 17.02 0.80 11.72
C HIS A 188 15.54 0.67 12.04
N LEU A 189 14.70 1.47 11.40
CA LEU A 189 13.26 1.38 11.60
C LEU A 189 12.74 0.01 11.11
N ALA A 190 12.07 -0.71 12.00
CA ALA A 190 11.46 -2.00 11.69
C ALA A 190 10.00 -1.84 11.22
N GLY A 191 9.33 -0.77 11.65
CA GLY A 191 7.95 -0.46 11.33
C GLY A 191 7.16 -0.04 12.57
N VAL A 192 5.88 -0.39 12.60
CA VAL A 192 4.97 -0.14 13.72
C VAL A 192 4.23 -1.42 14.08
N SER A 193 3.83 -1.55 15.35
CA SER A 193 3.01 -2.68 15.80
C SER A 193 1.64 -2.69 15.08
N PRO A 194 0.95 -3.85 14.98
CA PRO A 194 -0.34 -3.95 14.26
C PRO A 194 -1.45 -3.09 14.84
N ASP A 195 -1.45 -2.91 16.16
CA ASP A 195 -2.36 -2.03 16.89
C ASP A 195 -1.97 -0.54 16.77
N ARG A 196 -0.85 -0.27 16.10
CA ARG A 196 -0.25 1.06 15.89
C ARG A 196 0.08 1.78 17.20
N GLN A 197 0.25 1.04 18.31
CA GLN A 197 0.58 1.62 19.61
C GLN A 197 2.08 1.68 19.88
N ARG A 198 2.91 1.09 19.01
CA ARG A 198 4.37 1.09 19.17
C ARG A 198 5.09 1.34 17.85
N VAL A 199 6.17 2.11 17.90
CA VAL A 199 7.17 2.21 16.81
C VAL A 199 8.31 1.25 17.14
N LEU A 200 8.75 0.48 16.15
CA LEU A 200 9.69 -0.63 16.33
C LEU A 200 11.01 -0.35 15.60
N PHE A 201 12.13 -0.63 16.25
CA PHE A 201 13.48 -0.47 15.69
C PHE A 201 14.33 -1.71 15.92
N TRP A 202 15.16 -2.04 14.95
CA TRP A 202 16.23 -3.02 15.09
C TRP A 202 17.54 -2.33 15.44
N THR A 203 18.22 -2.75 16.51
CA THR A 203 19.59 -2.32 16.73
C THR A 203 20.52 -2.92 15.67
N ALA A 204 21.65 -2.25 15.42
CA ALA A 204 22.73 -2.83 14.65
C ALA A 204 23.16 -4.17 15.25
N SER A 205 23.55 -5.06 14.35
CA SER A 205 24.02 -6.39 14.68
C SER A 205 25.33 -6.28 15.46
N HIS A 206 25.39 -6.86 16.66
CA HIS A 206 26.62 -6.85 17.45
C HIS A 206 27.69 -7.70 16.74
N GLU A 207 28.87 -7.12 16.48
CA GLU A 207 29.90 -7.69 15.56
C GLU A 207 30.28 -9.14 15.88
N LYS A 208 30.28 -9.51 17.17
CA LYS A 208 30.69 -10.85 17.64
C LYS A 208 29.58 -11.87 17.68
N THR A 209 28.35 -11.46 18.00
CA THR A 209 27.23 -12.38 18.22
C THR A 209 26.28 -12.44 17.04
N ARG A 210 26.35 -11.46 16.13
CA ARG A 210 25.39 -11.20 15.07
C ARG A 210 23.95 -11.04 15.55
N GLU A 211 23.75 -10.82 16.86
CA GLU A 211 22.43 -10.65 17.45
C GLU A 211 21.98 -9.20 17.24
N ARG A 212 20.69 -9.06 16.91
CA ARG A 212 19.97 -7.78 16.85
C ARG A 212 18.98 -7.75 17.99
N THR A 213 18.89 -6.63 18.68
CA THR A 213 17.85 -6.39 19.68
C THR A 213 16.75 -5.57 19.02
N CYS A 214 15.49 -5.92 19.32
CA CYS A 214 14.35 -5.11 18.90
C CYS A 214 13.96 -4.17 20.03
N LEU A 215 13.78 -2.91 19.67
CA LEU A 215 13.36 -1.82 20.55
C LEU A 215 11.98 -1.34 20.15
N SER A 216 11.14 -1.07 21.13
CA SER A 216 9.77 -0.61 20.95
C SER A 216 9.54 0.69 21.72
N TYR A 217 8.85 1.63 21.09
CA TYR A 217 8.52 2.94 21.65
C TYR A 217 7.01 3.13 21.66
N ALA A 218 6.42 3.24 22.84
CA ALA A 218 4.97 3.47 22.99
C ALA A 218 4.56 4.93 22.74
N ASN A 219 5.52 5.85 22.62
CA ASN A 219 5.29 7.28 22.50
C ASN A 219 6.14 7.91 21.40
N VAL A 220 5.60 9.00 20.87
CA VAL A 220 6.29 9.93 19.98
C VAL A 220 6.15 11.32 20.63
N PRO A 221 7.23 12.07 20.92
CA PRO A 221 8.64 11.75 20.65
C PRO A 221 9.15 10.48 21.34
N MET A 222 10.02 9.75 20.64
CA MET A 222 10.60 8.47 21.03
C MET A 222 11.76 8.69 22.02
N THR A 223 11.51 8.54 23.33
CA THR A 223 12.53 8.78 24.37
C THR A 223 12.80 7.59 25.30
N ASN A 224 11.84 6.68 25.46
CA ASN A 224 11.91 5.55 26.40
C ASN A 224 11.66 4.24 25.67
N ALA A 225 12.73 3.56 25.27
CA ALA A 225 12.65 2.27 24.58
C ALA A 225 12.39 1.12 25.56
N GLU A 226 11.55 0.18 25.14
CA GLU A 226 11.36 -1.14 25.78
C GLU A 226 11.83 -2.23 24.81
N ALA A 227 12.19 -3.41 25.33
CA ALA A 227 12.39 -4.57 24.45
C ALA A 227 11.08 -4.93 23.74
N CYS A 228 11.14 -5.30 22.47
CA CYS A 228 9.95 -5.76 21.74
C CYS A 228 9.39 -7.04 22.36
N SER A 229 8.06 -7.13 22.40
CA SER A 229 7.37 -8.36 22.73
C SER A 229 7.46 -9.37 21.58
N PRO A 230 7.25 -10.69 21.81
CA PRO A 230 7.13 -11.65 20.73
C PRO A 230 6.07 -11.28 19.69
N GLN A 231 4.95 -10.67 20.12
CA GLN A 231 3.90 -10.20 19.22
C GLN A 231 4.36 -9.07 18.30
N ASP A 232 5.19 -8.14 18.82
CA ASP A 232 5.79 -7.09 17.99
C ASP A 232 6.70 -7.70 16.91
N LEU A 233 7.43 -8.76 17.24
CA LEU A 233 8.33 -9.44 16.30
C LEU A 233 7.59 -10.17 15.17
N ASP A 234 6.50 -10.85 15.50
CA ASP A 234 5.68 -11.57 14.52
C ASP A 234 4.97 -10.61 13.53
N SER A 235 4.91 -9.32 13.86
CA SER A 235 4.23 -8.30 13.07
C SER A 235 5.08 -7.57 12.03
N ILE A 236 6.41 -7.66 12.11
CA ILE A 236 7.34 -6.86 11.30
C ILE A 236 7.34 -7.26 9.82
N ASP A 237 6.71 -8.38 9.44
CA ASP A 237 6.46 -8.76 8.05
C ASP A 237 5.25 -9.71 7.99
N PRO A 238 4.01 -9.19 7.99
CA PRO A 238 2.83 -10.03 8.00
C PRO A 238 2.73 -10.78 6.67
N LYS A 239 3.05 -12.07 6.70
CA LYS A 239 2.85 -12.96 5.55
C LYS A 239 1.37 -13.31 5.47
N PRO A 240 0.66 -12.94 4.39
CA PRO A 240 -0.72 -13.38 4.23
C PRO A 240 -0.78 -14.90 4.06
N ASP A 241 -1.94 -15.47 4.34
CA ASP A 241 -2.26 -16.82 3.89
C ASP A 241 -2.12 -16.89 2.36
N MET A 242 -1.16 -17.68 1.89
CA MET A 242 -0.84 -17.77 0.46
C MET A 242 -2.00 -18.34 -0.38
N ASP A 243 -2.97 -19.02 0.26
CA ASP A 243 -4.16 -19.56 -0.43
C ASP A 243 -5.08 -18.48 -1.01
N VAL A 244 -4.97 -17.24 -0.53
CA VAL A 244 -5.79 -16.10 -1.01
C VAL A 244 -5.15 -15.39 -2.21
N VAL A 245 -3.91 -15.72 -2.54
CA VAL A 245 -3.22 -15.22 -3.73
C VAL A 245 -3.88 -15.86 -4.96
N PRO A 246 -4.36 -15.08 -5.95
CA PRO A 246 -4.99 -15.63 -7.13
C PRO A 246 -4.08 -16.62 -7.87
N LYS A 247 -4.64 -17.75 -8.34
CA LYS A 247 -3.89 -18.75 -9.12
C LYS A 247 -3.13 -18.09 -10.29
N GLY A 248 -1.84 -18.39 -10.39
CA GLY A 248 -0.94 -17.83 -11.41
C GLY A 248 -0.46 -16.41 -11.13
N TYR A 249 -0.66 -15.91 -9.91
CA TYR A 249 -0.04 -14.71 -9.37
C TYR A 249 0.86 -15.11 -8.19
N GLU A 250 1.82 -14.25 -7.88
CA GLU A 250 2.68 -14.30 -6.71
C GLU A 250 2.30 -13.17 -5.75
N PHE A 251 2.64 -13.32 -4.47
CA PHE A 251 2.47 -12.26 -3.49
C PHE A 251 3.34 -11.05 -3.85
N GLY A 252 2.74 -9.87 -3.90
CA GLY A 252 3.43 -8.60 -4.16
C GLY A 252 3.58 -7.76 -2.90
N ALA A 253 2.46 -7.49 -2.22
CA ALA A 253 2.41 -6.72 -0.98
C ALA A 253 1.15 -7.02 -0.17
N PHE A 254 1.15 -6.58 1.09
CA PHE A 254 0.04 -6.68 2.04
C PHE A 254 -0.52 -5.28 2.35
N PRO A 255 -1.56 -4.81 1.63
CA PRO A 255 -2.18 -3.51 1.89
C PRO A 255 -2.93 -3.39 3.24
N GLY A 256 -2.90 -4.43 4.08
CA GLY A 256 -3.42 -4.39 5.44
C GLY A 256 -4.55 -5.37 5.73
N ALA A 257 -4.92 -5.44 7.00
CA ALA A 257 -6.02 -6.21 7.55
C ALA A 257 -6.85 -5.34 8.51
N SER A 258 -8.10 -5.72 8.71
CA SER A 258 -8.94 -5.12 9.75
C SER A 258 -8.46 -5.54 11.14
N THR A 259 -8.68 -4.68 12.14
CA THR A 259 -8.26 -4.91 13.53
C THR A 259 -8.93 -6.14 14.15
N ASP A 260 -10.14 -6.50 13.71
CA ASP A 260 -10.83 -7.73 14.11
C ASP A 260 -10.32 -8.99 13.38
N GLY A 261 -9.40 -8.84 12.43
CA GLY A 261 -8.84 -9.92 11.62
C GLY A 261 -9.84 -10.54 10.63
N LEU A 262 -11.07 -10.04 10.52
CA LEU A 262 -12.11 -10.63 9.68
C LEU A 262 -11.89 -10.36 8.19
N ARG A 263 -11.14 -9.30 7.86
CA ARG A 263 -10.86 -8.91 6.49
C ARG A 263 -9.38 -8.64 6.32
N SER A 264 -8.87 -9.03 5.15
CA SER A 264 -7.50 -8.78 4.76
C SER A 264 -7.41 -8.48 3.28
N SER A 265 -6.35 -7.80 2.90
CA SER A 265 -6.10 -7.39 1.53
C SER A 265 -4.72 -7.82 1.08
N VAL A 266 -4.63 -8.24 -0.18
CA VAL A 266 -3.39 -8.67 -0.82
C VAL A 266 -3.28 -8.03 -2.18
N PHE A 267 -2.10 -7.49 -2.47
CA PHE A 267 -1.70 -7.12 -3.81
C PHE A 267 -0.83 -8.24 -4.38
N ALA A 268 -1.32 -8.88 -5.43
CA ALA A 268 -0.67 -9.98 -6.11
C ALA A 268 -0.17 -9.55 -7.49
N VAL A 269 0.98 -10.07 -7.92
CA VAL A 269 1.60 -9.75 -9.21
C VAL A 269 1.73 -10.99 -10.07
N LYS A 270 1.45 -10.87 -11.35
CA LYS A 270 1.71 -11.93 -12.32
C LYS A 270 3.06 -11.70 -12.97
N ASN A 271 3.93 -12.71 -12.90
CA ASN A 271 5.18 -12.72 -13.64
C ASN A 271 4.93 -13.21 -15.08
N GLU A 272 5.60 -12.57 -16.04
CA GLU A 272 5.68 -13.04 -17.42
C GLU A 272 7.09 -13.57 -17.72
N SER A 273 7.27 -14.18 -18.88
CA SER A 273 8.53 -14.82 -19.31
C SER A 273 9.69 -13.84 -19.57
N ALA A 274 9.46 -12.53 -19.55
CA ALA A 274 10.52 -11.54 -19.72
C ALA A 274 11.35 -11.43 -18.42
N PHE A 275 12.63 -11.77 -18.50
CA PHE A 275 13.57 -11.61 -17.40
C PHE A 275 14.04 -10.16 -17.31
N CYS A 276 13.84 -9.53 -16.14
CA CYS A 276 14.41 -8.23 -15.86
C CYS A 276 15.85 -8.44 -15.38
N GLU A 277 16.82 -8.38 -16.30
CA GLU A 277 18.25 -8.56 -16.00
C GLU A 277 18.73 -7.64 -14.87
N LEU A 278 18.26 -6.39 -14.87
CA LEU A 278 18.53 -5.38 -13.84
C LEU A 278 18.05 -5.78 -12.43
N PHE A 279 17.11 -6.71 -12.31
CA PHE A 279 16.55 -7.14 -11.03
C PHE A 279 16.80 -8.62 -10.71
N GLY A 280 17.50 -9.36 -11.58
CA GLY A 280 17.74 -10.79 -11.41
C GLY A 280 16.47 -11.64 -11.29
N LYS A 281 15.32 -11.17 -11.82
CA LYS A 281 14.03 -11.86 -11.72
C LYS A 281 13.10 -11.56 -12.89
N PHE A 282 12.06 -12.37 -13.05
CA PHE A 282 11.01 -12.11 -14.05
C PHE A 282 10.27 -10.81 -13.76
N CYS A 283 10.00 -10.04 -14.82
CA CYS A 283 9.31 -8.77 -14.70
C CYS A 283 7.83 -9.02 -14.39
N PRO A 284 7.27 -8.43 -13.32
CA PRO A 284 5.83 -8.44 -13.13
C PRO A 284 5.17 -7.65 -14.27
N SER A 285 4.07 -8.16 -14.81
CA SER A 285 3.35 -7.55 -15.94
C SER A 285 1.99 -6.99 -15.55
N LYS A 286 1.32 -7.65 -14.58
CA LYS A 286 -0.05 -7.31 -14.15
C LYS A 286 -0.17 -7.42 -12.64
N GLY A 287 -0.72 -6.38 -12.02
CA GLY A 287 -1.08 -6.38 -10.61
C GLY A 287 -2.57 -6.63 -10.41
N ARG A 288 -2.90 -7.34 -9.33
CA ARG A 288 -4.27 -7.62 -8.91
C ARG A 288 -4.40 -7.42 -7.41
N LEU A 289 -5.29 -6.51 -7.03
CA LEU A 289 -5.67 -6.27 -5.65
C LEU A 289 -6.89 -7.13 -5.31
N VAL A 290 -6.83 -7.82 -4.18
CA VAL A 290 -7.91 -8.64 -3.65
C VAL A 290 -8.15 -8.26 -2.20
N VAL A 291 -9.40 -8.01 -1.84
CA VAL A 291 -9.85 -7.98 -0.43
C VAL A 291 -10.69 -9.23 -0.21
N PHE A 292 -10.47 -9.93 0.89
CA PHE A 292 -11.16 -11.16 1.22
C PHE A 292 -11.57 -11.18 2.69
N GLU A 293 -12.60 -11.97 2.95
CA GLU A 293 -13.00 -12.38 4.28
C GLU A 293 -12.08 -13.52 4.74
N THR A 294 -11.38 -13.33 5.85
CA THR A 294 -10.26 -14.19 6.29
C THR A 294 -10.73 -15.62 6.56
N ASN A 295 -11.86 -15.79 7.26
CA ASN A 295 -12.35 -17.09 7.69
C ASN A 295 -12.85 -17.96 6.53
N THR A 296 -13.57 -17.35 5.58
CA THR A 296 -14.19 -18.08 4.46
C THR A 296 -13.30 -18.10 3.21
N LYS A 297 -12.20 -17.33 3.22
CA LYS A 297 -11.35 -17.04 2.05
C LYS A 297 -12.14 -16.47 0.86
N ARG A 298 -13.34 -15.93 1.12
CA ARG A 298 -14.21 -15.37 0.08
C ARG A 298 -13.71 -14.00 -0.30
N ALA A 299 -13.38 -13.83 -1.57
CA ALA A 299 -13.02 -12.52 -2.10
C ALA A 299 -14.25 -11.57 -2.13
N LEU A 300 -14.11 -10.44 -1.45
CA LEU A 300 -15.08 -9.34 -1.39
C LEU A 300 -14.82 -8.33 -2.52
N ILE A 301 -13.55 -8.11 -2.86
CA ILE A 301 -13.11 -7.23 -3.95
C ILE A 301 -12.06 -7.95 -4.79
N LYS A 302 -12.18 -7.86 -6.11
CA LYS A 302 -11.10 -8.21 -7.06
C LYS A 302 -10.95 -7.09 -8.08
N LYS A 303 -9.79 -6.45 -8.11
CA LYS A 303 -9.52 -5.30 -8.98
C LYS A 303 -8.13 -5.41 -9.61
N GLY A 304 -8.03 -5.05 -10.89
CA GLY A 304 -6.72 -4.79 -11.49
C GLY A 304 -6.13 -3.51 -10.89
N LEU A 305 -4.89 -3.59 -10.44
CA LEU A 305 -4.15 -2.44 -9.91
C LEU A 305 -2.82 -2.37 -10.67
N PRO A 306 -2.44 -1.19 -11.21
CA PRO A 306 -1.11 -0.98 -11.80
C PRO A 306 0.01 -1.33 -10.81
N LEU A 307 1.19 -1.69 -11.31
CA LEU A 307 2.33 -2.14 -10.46
C LEU A 307 2.89 -1.03 -9.56
N ASP A 308 2.66 0.21 -9.96
CA ASP A 308 2.94 1.47 -9.31
C ASP A 308 1.77 1.96 -8.44
N GLY A 309 0.61 1.31 -8.51
CA GLY A 309 -0.52 1.61 -7.65
C GLY A 309 -0.24 1.27 -6.18
N ARG A 310 -0.98 1.93 -5.27
CA ARG A 310 -0.98 1.61 -3.83
C ARG A 310 -2.39 1.41 -3.34
N ALA A 311 -2.53 0.68 -2.25
CA ALA A 311 -3.80 0.48 -1.59
C ALA A 311 -3.60 0.40 -0.08
N ALA A 312 -4.66 0.68 0.66
CA ALA A 312 -4.74 0.43 2.09
C ALA A 312 -6.17 0.04 2.50
N LEU A 313 -6.29 -1.05 3.25
CA LEU A 313 -7.55 -1.44 3.88
C LEU A 313 -7.75 -0.63 5.18
N SER A 314 -8.96 -0.13 5.42
CA SER A 314 -9.27 0.59 6.66
C SER A 314 -9.20 -0.36 7.87
N LEU A 315 -8.96 0.20 9.05
CA LEU A 315 -8.85 -0.56 10.30
C LEU A 315 -10.13 -1.34 10.63
N ASP A 316 -11.30 -0.82 10.27
CA ASP A 316 -12.58 -1.51 10.41
C ASP A 316 -12.87 -2.50 9.26
N GLY A 317 -12.00 -2.58 8.24
CA GLY A 317 -12.18 -3.39 7.05
C GLY A 317 -13.35 -2.97 6.15
N GLY A 318 -14.03 -1.86 6.45
CA GLY A 318 -15.22 -1.39 5.72
C GLY A 318 -14.90 -0.58 4.47
N ARG A 319 -13.67 -0.10 4.31
CA ARG A 319 -13.23 0.73 3.19
C ARG A 319 -11.87 0.32 2.67
N LEU A 320 -11.68 0.56 1.38
CA LEU A 320 -10.42 0.34 0.69
C LEU A 320 -10.02 1.62 -0.02
N ALA A 321 -8.86 2.17 0.33
CA ALA A 321 -8.24 3.27 -0.36
C ALA A 321 -7.31 2.75 -1.45
N VAL A 322 -7.30 3.39 -2.61
CA VAL A 322 -6.44 3.04 -3.74
C VAL A 322 -5.88 4.31 -4.36
N LEU A 323 -4.56 4.34 -4.53
CA LEU A 323 -3.84 5.34 -5.29
C LEU A 323 -3.49 4.75 -6.67
N GLU A 324 -4.11 5.28 -7.73
CA GLU A 324 -3.79 4.89 -9.11
C GLU A 324 -4.10 6.04 -10.06
N GLN A 325 -3.31 6.18 -11.14
CA GLN A 325 -3.59 7.11 -12.25
C GLN A 325 -3.85 8.55 -11.78
N ASN A 326 -2.98 9.10 -10.93
CA ASN A 326 -3.10 10.43 -10.34
C ASN A 326 -4.31 10.65 -9.40
N ARG A 327 -4.99 9.58 -8.97
CA ARG A 327 -6.21 9.71 -8.17
C ARG A 327 -6.16 8.90 -6.89
N LEU A 328 -6.68 9.51 -5.83
CA LEU A 328 -7.13 8.81 -4.63
C LEU A 328 -8.56 8.31 -4.86
N LYS A 329 -8.77 7.00 -4.75
CA LYS A 329 -10.07 6.36 -4.89
C LYS A 329 -10.42 5.63 -3.59
N ILE A 330 -11.65 5.80 -3.11
CA ILE A 330 -12.15 5.08 -1.92
C ILE A 330 -13.30 4.19 -2.35
N PHE A 331 -13.24 2.92 -1.94
CA PHE A 331 -14.27 1.91 -2.18
C PHE A 331 -14.88 1.45 -0.86
N VAL A 332 -16.16 1.12 -0.88
CA VAL A 332 -16.80 0.40 0.23
C VAL A 332 -16.56 -1.09 0.05
N VAL A 333 -16.17 -1.77 1.13
CA VAL A 333 -15.95 -3.22 1.16
C VAL A 333 -17.24 -3.89 1.63
N PRO A 334 -17.89 -4.74 0.80
CA PRO A 334 -19.17 -5.39 1.12
C PRO A 334 -19.16 -6.23 2.39
#